data_AF-A0A2E8TEI0-F1
#
_entry.id   AF-A0A2E8TEI0-F1
#
_cell.length_a   1.000
_cell.length_b   1.000
_cell.length_c   1.000
_cell.angle_alpha   90.00
_cell.angle_beta   90.00
_cell.angle_gamma   90.00
#
_symmetry.space_group_name_H-M   'P 1'
#
loop_
_entity.id
_entity.type
_entity.pdbx_description
1 polymer ?
#
loop_
_entity_poly.entity_id
_entity_poly.type
_entity_poly.pdbx_seq_one_letter_code
_entity_poly.pdbx_strand_id
1 'polypeptide(L)'
;MAAASAVSQEILNPCLSIEGRRRLQGVLKVSGAKNSALVLMTAGLLTDELVELTNVPNLTDIESMGRILSALGVQVDHSGDTIALNASTLSSHEPPYELVNSLRASFFCIGSLLGRSGHARVPLPGGCRIGARPVIEHIRGLKALGAHVSVEHGIVTASVKGSSKRLKGSPIVLDCPSVGATETLLMAAVL
;
A
#
# COMPACT_ATOMS: atom_id res chain seq x y z
N MET A 1 -0.67 48.82 27.23
CA MET A 1 -0.58 47.34 27.18
C MET A 1 -1.15 46.89 25.86
N ALA A 2 -0.28 46.40 24.98
CA ALA A 2 -0.58 46.14 23.58
C ALA A 2 -1.53 44.94 23.41
N ALA A 3 -2.60 45.16 22.66
CA ALA A 3 -3.38 44.10 22.03
C ALA A 3 -2.55 43.52 20.90
N ALA A 4 -1.83 42.42 21.18
CA ALA A 4 -1.11 41.67 20.19
C ALA A 4 -1.60 40.22 20.18
N SER A 5 -1.96 39.77 18.98
CA SER A 5 -1.91 38.38 18.53
C SER A 5 -3.12 37.47 18.88
N ALA A 6 -4.33 37.88 18.48
CA ALA A 6 -5.38 36.94 18.10
C ALA A 6 -5.16 36.35 16.68
N VAL A 7 -4.20 36.89 15.92
CA VAL A 7 -3.90 36.52 14.52
C VAL A 7 -3.04 35.24 14.42
N SER A 8 -2.60 34.66 15.54
CA SER A 8 -1.55 33.64 15.56
C SER A 8 -2.04 32.19 15.53
N GLN A 9 -3.36 31.94 15.45
CA GLN A 9 -3.92 30.57 15.43
C GLN A 9 -4.59 30.16 14.11
N GLU A 10 -4.88 31.10 13.20
CA GLU A 10 -5.47 30.76 11.88
C GLU A 10 -4.47 30.14 10.90
N ILE A 11 -3.17 30.22 11.18
CA ILE A 11 -2.09 29.76 10.27
C ILE A 11 -1.80 28.25 10.40
N LEU A 12 -2.36 27.55 11.39
CA LEU A 12 -1.93 26.18 11.71
C LEU A 12 -2.69 25.05 10.99
N ASN A 13 -3.75 25.34 10.23
CA ASN A 13 -4.43 24.33 9.42
C ASN A 13 -4.53 24.80 7.96
N PRO A 14 -3.93 24.09 6.99
CA PRO A 14 -4.09 24.44 5.59
C PRO A 14 -5.59 24.42 5.24
N CYS A 15 -6.10 25.54 4.74
CA CYS A 15 -7.48 25.70 4.32
C CYS A 15 -7.54 26.08 2.84
N LEU A 16 -8.61 25.67 2.16
CA LEU A 16 -8.89 26.10 0.79
C LEU A 16 -10.00 27.16 0.85
N SER A 17 -9.66 28.41 0.53
CA SER A 17 -10.65 29.48 0.32
C SER A 17 -11.09 29.48 -1.15
N ILE A 18 -12.40 29.40 -1.39
CA ILE A 18 -12.98 29.28 -2.74
C ILE A 18 -13.94 30.44 -2.97
N GLU A 19 -13.68 31.23 -4.00
CA GLU A 19 -14.60 32.27 -4.47
C GLU A 19 -15.49 31.71 -5.58
N GLY A 20 -16.81 31.73 -5.35
CA GLY A 20 -17.80 31.19 -6.29
C GLY A 20 -18.13 32.10 -7.48
N ARG A 21 -19.24 31.78 -8.17
CA ARG A 21 -19.84 32.57 -9.27
C ARG A 21 -19.06 32.61 -10.59
N ARG A 22 -18.07 31.74 -10.78
CA ARG A 22 -17.38 31.53 -12.07
C ARG A 22 -17.73 30.14 -12.63
N ARG A 23 -18.19 30.08 -13.87
CA ARG A 23 -18.39 28.80 -14.58
C ARG A 23 -17.02 28.24 -14.95
N LEU A 24 -16.75 26.98 -14.62
CA LEU A 24 -15.55 26.28 -15.07
C LEU A 24 -15.62 26.01 -16.58
N GLN A 25 -14.55 26.34 -17.30
CA GLN A 25 -14.39 26.03 -18.73
C GLN A 25 -12.91 25.84 -19.04
N GLY A 26 -12.57 24.73 -19.69
CA GLY A 26 -11.19 24.42 -20.07
C GLY A 26 -10.98 22.92 -20.29
N VAL A 27 -9.73 22.55 -20.57
CA VAL A 27 -9.27 21.17 -20.69
C VAL A 27 -8.15 20.97 -19.67
N LEU A 28 -8.13 19.83 -18.99
CA LEU A 28 -7.05 19.44 -18.09
C LEU A 28 -6.53 18.05 -18.43
N LYS A 29 -5.24 17.82 -18.19
CA LYS A 29 -4.66 16.48 -18.25
C LYS A 29 -4.96 15.77 -16.92
N VAL A 30 -5.63 14.62 -16.99
CA VAL A 30 -5.91 13.79 -15.81
C VAL A 30 -4.64 13.03 -15.43
N SER A 31 -4.26 13.09 -14.16
CA SER A 31 -3.13 12.33 -13.63
C SER A 31 -3.43 10.83 -13.62
N GLY A 32 -2.40 9.99 -13.51
CA GLY A 32 -2.59 8.55 -13.40
C GLY A 32 -3.42 8.09 -12.19
N ALA A 33 -3.89 6.85 -12.26
CA ALA A 33 -4.77 6.28 -11.26
C ALA A 33 -3.99 5.90 -9.98
N LYS A 34 -4.18 6.66 -8.91
CA LYS A 34 -3.53 6.43 -7.61
C LYS A 34 -3.63 4.97 -7.12
N ASN A 35 -4.81 4.36 -7.17
CA ASN A 35 -4.99 2.99 -6.67
C ASN A 35 -4.20 1.96 -7.48
N SER A 36 -4.06 2.17 -8.80
CA SER A 36 -3.21 1.33 -9.64
C SER A 36 -1.75 1.50 -9.28
N ALA A 37 -1.30 2.76 -9.15
CA ALA A 37 0.08 3.06 -8.75
C ALA A 37 0.46 2.40 -7.41
N LEU A 38 -0.42 2.48 -6.39
CA LEU A 38 -0.15 1.86 -5.08
C LEU A 38 0.05 0.34 -5.16
N VAL A 39 -0.77 -0.35 -5.97
CA VAL A 39 -0.65 -1.81 -6.16
C VAL A 39 0.63 -2.14 -6.92
N LEU A 40 0.90 -1.42 -8.02
CA LEU A 40 2.11 -1.62 -8.84
C LEU A 40 3.40 -1.34 -8.05
N MET A 41 3.38 -0.34 -7.16
CA MET A 41 4.49 -0.08 -6.25
C MET A 41 4.78 -1.29 -5.35
N THR A 42 3.73 -1.90 -4.78
CA THR A 42 3.89 -3.12 -3.98
C THR A 42 4.24 -4.36 -4.81
N ALA A 43 3.84 -4.39 -6.09
CA ALA A 43 4.22 -5.45 -7.02
C ALA A 43 5.70 -5.38 -7.40
N GLY A 44 6.34 -4.21 -7.34
CA GLY A 44 7.79 -4.06 -7.47
C GLY A 44 8.59 -4.90 -6.47
N LEU A 45 7.98 -5.30 -5.34
CA LEU A 45 8.58 -6.24 -4.40
C LEU A 45 8.72 -7.66 -4.98
N LEU A 46 8.09 -8.02 -6.10
CA LEU A 46 8.13 -9.38 -6.66
C LEU A 46 9.42 -9.70 -7.44
N THR A 47 10.22 -8.68 -7.77
CA THR A 47 11.46 -8.84 -8.55
C THR A 47 12.64 -8.15 -7.87
N ASP A 48 13.86 -8.56 -8.20
CA ASP A 48 15.11 -7.88 -7.85
C ASP A 48 15.59 -6.92 -8.95
N GLU A 49 14.95 -6.92 -10.12
CA GLU A 49 15.22 -5.97 -11.21
C GLU A 49 14.67 -4.56 -10.90
N LEU A 50 15.20 -3.57 -11.63
CA LEU A 50 14.71 -2.19 -11.57
C LEU A 50 13.32 -2.11 -12.22
N VAL A 51 12.33 -1.60 -11.49
CA VAL A 51 10.98 -1.36 -11.99
C VAL A 51 10.73 0.14 -12.05
N GLU A 52 10.42 0.65 -13.25
CA GLU A 52 10.05 2.04 -13.47
C GLU A 52 8.54 2.16 -13.71
N LEU A 53 7.86 2.93 -12.85
CA LEU A 53 6.45 3.26 -12.96
C LEU A 53 6.31 4.71 -13.43
N THR A 54 5.77 4.90 -14.62
CA THR A 54 5.51 6.25 -15.20
C THR A 54 4.05 6.67 -14.99
N ASN A 55 3.76 7.97 -15.13
CA ASN A 55 2.43 8.55 -14.95
C ASN A 55 1.86 8.30 -13.54
N VAL A 56 2.72 8.33 -12.53
CA VAL A 56 2.34 8.22 -11.12
C VAL A 56 1.88 9.59 -10.61
N PRO A 57 0.70 9.71 -9.99
CA PRO A 57 0.23 11.00 -9.48
C PRO A 57 1.02 11.40 -8.22
N ASN A 58 1.43 12.67 -8.12
CA ASN A 58 2.10 13.18 -6.93
C ASN A 58 1.10 13.43 -5.79
N LEU A 59 0.94 12.45 -4.88
CA LEU A 59 -0.04 12.46 -3.80
C LEU A 59 0.57 11.89 -2.52
N THR A 60 0.05 12.31 -1.35
CA THR A 60 0.54 11.86 -0.03
C THR A 60 0.52 10.33 0.15
N ASP A 61 -0.48 9.63 -0.43
CA ASP A 61 -0.54 8.16 -0.37
C ASP A 61 0.65 7.51 -1.10
N ILE A 62 1.09 8.09 -2.22
CA ILE A 62 2.23 7.60 -3.02
C ILE A 62 3.53 7.80 -2.26
N GLU A 63 3.74 8.99 -1.68
CA GLU A 63 4.89 9.24 -0.81
C GLU A 63 4.92 8.29 0.39
N SER A 64 3.76 8.05 1.00
CA SER A 64 3.62 7.16 2.16
C SER A 64 3.95 5.71 1.78
N MET A 65 3.47 5.23 0.62
CA MET A 65 3.86 3.91 0.11
C MET A 65 5.35 3.84 -0.18
N GLY A 66 5.95 4.88 -0.75
CA GLY A 66 7.39 4.97 -0.96
C GLY A 66 8.18 4.79 0.34
N ARG A 67 7.80 5.50 1.41
CA ARG A 67 8.42 5.35 2.74
C ARG A 67 8.28 3.93 3.31
N ILE A 68 7.13 3.28 3.10
CA ILE A 68 6.89 1.90 3.53
C ILE A 68 7.83 0.94 2.80
N LEU A 69 7.95 1.07 1.48
CA LEU A 69 8.85 0.26 0.67
C LEU A 69 10.31 0.50 1.05
N SER A 70 10.72 1.75 1.27
CA SER A 70 12.06 2.07 1.77
C SER A 70 12.36 1.44 3.13
N ALA A 71 11.39 1.43 4.05
CA ALA A 71 11.54 0.75 5.35
C ALA A 71 11.68 -0.78 5.23
N LEU A 72 11.22 -1.37 4.13
CA LEU A 72 11.44 -2.78 3.82
C LEU A 72 12.83 -3.04 3.19
N GLY A 73 13.57 -1.99 2.82
CA GLY A 73 14.88 -2.09 2.17
C GLY A 73 14.83 -1.90 0.64
N VAL A 74 13.71 -1.43 0.09
CA VAL A 74 13.59 -1.09 -1.34
C VAL A 74 14.20 0.29 -1.58
N GLN A 75 15.05 0.41 -2.61
CA GLN A 75 15.48 1.72 -3.08
C GLN A 75 14.33 2.34 -3.88
N VAL A 76 13.90 3.54 -3.46
CA VAL A 76 12.78 4.27 -4.06
C VAL A 76 13.30 5.64 -4.50
N ASP A 77 13.29 5.89 -5.80
CA ASP A 77 13.57 7.21 -6.37
C ASP A 77 12.31 7.75 -7.03
N HIS A 78 11.93 8.98 -6.73
CA HIS A 78 10.71 9.62 -7.22
C HIS A 78 11.07 10.95 -7.87
N SER A 79 10.89 11.02 -9.19
CA SER A 79 11.19 12.18 -10.01
C SER A 79 10.02 12.50 -10.94
N GLY A 80 9.40 13.66 -10.73
CA GLY A 80 8.25 14.10 -11.52
C GLY A 80 7.04 13.17 -11.34
N ASP A 81 6.63 12.51 -12.43
CA ASP A 81 5.55 11.52 -12.46
C ASP A 81 6.09 10.08 -12.58
N THR A 82 7.37 9.87 -12.30
CA THR A 82 8.03 8.57 -12.43
C THR A 82 8.61 8.12 -11.09
N ILE A 83 8.35 6.86 -10.72
CA ILE A 83 8.94 6.21 -9.56
C ILE A 83 9.76 5.01 -10.02
N ALA A 84 11.03 5.00 -9.65
CA ALA A 84 11.93 3.87 -9.83
C ALA A 84 12.06 3.08 -8.51
N LEU A 85 11.87 1.77 -8.61
CA LEU A 85 11.89 0.84 -7.48
C LEU A 85 12.92 -0.25 -7.73
N ASN A 86 13.83 -0.46 -6.78
CA ASN A 86 14.74 -1.59 -6.81
C ASN A 86 14.68 -2.34 -5.46
N ALA A 87 14.18 -3.57 -5.52
CA ALA A 87 14.00 -4.42 -4.35
C ALA A 87 15.08 -5.53 -4.24
N SER A 88 16.22 -5.42 -4.92
CA SER A 88 17.35 -6.36 -4.79
C SER A 88 17.92 -6.42 -3.37
N THR A 89 17.83 -5.32 -2.62
CA THR A 89 18.32 -5.18 -1.24
C THR A 89 17.24 -5.36 -0.17
N LEU A 90 16.13 -6.02 -0.49
CA LEU A 90 15.04 -6.30 0.45
C LEU A 90 15.57 -6.97 1.72
N SER A 91 15.43 -6.30 2.86
CA SER A 91 16.08 -6.69 4.12
C SER A 91 15.09 -6.94 5.27
N SER A 92 13.84 -6.49 5.11
CA SER A 92 12.76 -6.71 6.08
C SER A 92 11.51 -7.28 5.40
N HIS A 93 10.69 -7.99 6.18
CA HIS A 93 9.39 -8.51 5.77
C HIS A 93 8.27 -7.99 6.68
N GLU A 94 8.58 -6.95 7.46
CA GLU A 94 7.69 -6.29 8.40
C GLU A 94 7.73 -4.77 8.19
N PRO A 95 6.70 -4.18 7.55
CA PRO A 95 6.60 -2.74 7.43
C PRO A 95 6.27 -2.12 8.80
N PRO A 96 6.82 -0.95 9.14
CA PRO A 96 6.59 -0.30 10.43
C PRO A 96 5.10 0.00 10.69
N TYR A 97 4.64 -0.29 11.92
CA TYR A 97 3.25 -0.09 12.35
C TYR A 97 2.73 1.32 12.09
N GLU A 98 3.52 2.34 12.42
CA GLU A 98 3.12 3.75 12.29
C GLU A 98 2.80 4.13 10.85
N LEU A 99 3.59 3.61 9.90
CA LEU A 99 3.38 3.88 8.47
C LEU A 99 2.15 3.11 7.95
N VAL A 100 2.00 1.84 8.33
CA VAL A 100 0.88 0.97 7.90
C VAL A 100 -0.47 1.49 8.40
N ASN A 101 -0.51 2.00 9.64
CA ASN A 101 -1.73 2.53 10.23
C ASN A 101 -2.27 3.76 9.48
N SER A 102 -1.40 4.53 8.83
CA SER A 102 -1.78 5.73 8.06
C SER A 102 -2.26 5.43 6.63
N LEU A 103 -1.87 4.29 6.05
CA LEU A 103 -2.19 3.93 4.67
C LEU A 103 -2.73 2.50 4.57
N ARG A 104 -4.03 2.35 4.30
CA ARG A 104 -4.65 1.03 4.17
C ARG A 104 -4.05 0.16 3.05
N ALA A 105 -3.62 0.78 1.95
CA ALA A 105 -3.03 0.08 0.80
C ALA A 105 -1.70 -0.61 1.14
N SER A 106 -1.05 -0.23 2.26
CA SER A 106 0.16 -0.90 2.75
C SER A 106 -0.05 -2.40 3.02
N PHE A 107 -1.29 -2.82 3.29
CA PHE A 107 -1.60 -4.23 3.49
C PHE A 107 -1.32 -5.08 2.24
N PHE A 108 -1.31 -4.49 1.04
CA PHE A 108 -1.04 -5.20 -0.21
C PHE A 108 0.37 -5.81 -0.26
N CYS A 109 1.34 -5.23 0.47
CA CYS A 109 2.69 -5.77 0.61
C CYS A 109 2.70 -7.21 1.12
N ILE A 110 1.69 -7.65 1.89
CA ILE A 110 1.65 -9.03 2.40
C ILE A 110 1.64 -10.06 1.27
N GLY A 111 0.99 -9.75 0.14
CA GLY A 111 0.90 -10.66 -0.99
C GLY A 111 2.25 -10.83 -1.69
N SER A 112 2.89 -9.71 -2.03
CA SER A 112 4.18 -9.74 -2.73
C SER A 112 5.33 -10.22 -1.84
N LEU A 113 5.37 -9.83 -0.57
CA LEU A 113 6.37 -10.35 0.39
C LEU A 113 6.22 -11.86 0.59
N LEU A 114 4.99 -12.36 0.73
CA LEU A 114 4.75 -13.78 0.92
C LEU A 114 5.11 -14.59 -0.33
N GLY A 115 4.74 -14.11 -1.52
CA GLY A 115 5.08 -14.78 -2.79
C GLY A 115 6.59 -14.83 -3.02
N ARG A 116 7.32 -13.75 -2.71
CA ARG A 116 8.78 -13.69 -2.91
C ARG A 116 9.59 -14.40 -1.84
N SER A 117 9.31 -14.13 -0.58
CA SER A 117 10.15 -14.56 0.55
C SER A 117 9.61 -15.78 1.29
N GLY A 118 8.37 -16.19 1.02
CA GLY A 118 7.68 -17.25 1.75
C GLY A 118 7.26 -16.85 3.17
N HIS A 119 7.46 -15.58 3.57
CA HIS A 119 7.09 -15.05 4.87
C HIS A 119 6.80 -13.55 4.81
N ALA A 120 5.78 -13.10 5.54
CA ALA A 120 5.43 -11.70 5.71
C ALA A 120 4.78 -11.46 7.07
N ARG A 121 5.07 -10.32 7.71
CA ARG A 121 4.42 -9.87 8.95
C ARG A 121 3.94 -8.45 8.75
N VAL A 122 2.65 -8.25 8.51
CA VAL A 122 2.10 -6.93 8.16
C VAL A 122 1.06 -6.53 9.21
N PRO A 123 1.21 -5.36 9.85
CA PRO A 123 0.19 -4.82 10.73
C PRO A 123 -1.17 -4.71 10.02
N LEU A 124 -2.25 -4.92 10.76
CA LEU A 124 -3.57 -4.62 10.23
C LEU A 124 -3.66 -3.12 9.94
N PRO A 125 -4.24 -2.73 8.79
CA PRO A 125 -4.48 -1.33 8.54
C PRO A 125 -5.43 -0.77 9.60
N GLY A 126 -5.21 0.49 9.97
CA GLY A 126 -6.01 1.17 10.97
C GLY A 126 -7.50 1.25 10.66
N GLY A 127 -8.26 1.74 11.64
CA GLY A 127 -9.69 2.00 11.49
C GLY A 127 -9.95 3.02 10.37
N CYS A 128 -10.84 2.68 9.43
CA CYS A 128 -11.24 3.60 8.37
C CYS A 128 -12.50 4.36 8.80
N ARG A 129 -12.43 5.70 8.83
CA ARG A 129 -13.58 6.58 9.20
C ARG A 129 -14.79 6.44 8.26
N ILE A 130 -14.61 5.83 7.09
CA ILE A 130 -15.69 5.58 6.12
C ILE A 130 -16.56 4.40 6.55
N GLY A 131 -15.99 3.40 7.24
CA GLY A 131 -16.71 2.20 7.67
C GLY A 131 -15.80 0.98 7.84
N ALA A 132 -16.39 -0.12 8.31
CA ALA A 132 -15.68 -1.37 8.50
C ALA A 132 -15.19 -1.93 7.16
N ARG A 133 -13.88 -2.15 7.06
CA ARG A 133 -13.24 -2.76 5.90
C ARG A 133 -12.38 -3.90 6.39
N PRO A 134 -12.92 -5.11 6.57
CA PRO A 134 -12.15 -6.25 7.04
C PRO A 134 -11.15 -6.73 5.98
N VAL A 135 -10.12 -7.45 6.40
CA VAL A 135 -9.13 -8.10 5.52
C VAL A 135 -9.36 -9.62 5.40
N ILE A 136 -10.56 -10.08 5.76
CA ILE A 136 -10.93 -11.50 5.85
C ILE A 136 -10.68 -12.22 4.53
N GLU A 137 -11.10 -11.63 3.41
CA GLU A 137 -10.94 -12.22 2.08
C GLU A 137 -9.46 -12.38 1.67
N HIS A 138 -8.59 -11.43 2.06
CA HIS A 138 -7.16 -11.57 1.84
C HIS A 138 -6.60 -12.77 2.62
N ILE A 139 -6.95 -12.89 3.91
CA ILE A 139 -6.47 -13.97 4.77
C ILE A 139 -6.97 -15.32 4.26
N ARG A 140 -8.24 -15.42 3.88
CA ARG A 140 -8.83 -16.66 3.33
C ARG A 140 -8.14 -17.09 2.04
N GLY A 141 -7.95 -16.16 1.09
CA GLY A 141 -7.28 -16.49 -0.16
C GLY A 141 -5.82 -16.88 0.04
N LEU A 142 -5.07 -16.21 0.92
CA LEU A 142 -3.68 -16.59 1.22
C LEU A 142 -3.61 -18.00 1.85
N LYS A 143 -4.53 -18.33 2.75
CA LYS A 143 -4.66 -19.69 3.29
C LYS A 143 -4.99 -20.72 2.19
N ALA A 144 -5.86 -20.36 1.24
CA ALA A 144 -6.20 -21.22 0.11
C ALA A 144 -4.99 -21.48 -0.81
N LEU A 145 -4.04 -20.54 -0.90
CA LEU A 145 -2.74 -20.73 -1.56
C LEU A 145 -1.73 -21.57 -0.74
N GLY A 146 -2.16 -22.14 0.39
CA GLY A 146 -1.33 -22.99 1.24
C GLY A 146 -0.50 -22.24 2.28
N ALA A 147 -0.73 -20.94 2.47
CA ALA A 147 -0.06 -20.17 3.52
C ALA A 147 -0.65 -20.47 4.91
N HIS A 148 0.21 -20.56 5.92
CA HIS A 148 -0.22 -20.45 7.30
C HIS A 148 -0.37 -18.98 7.67
N VAL A 149 -1.58 -18.55 8.01
CA VAL A 149 -1.86 -17.16 8.38
C VAL A 149 -2.48 -17.08 9.77
N SER A 150 -1.83 -16.34 10.68
CA SER A 150 -2.34 -16.00 12.01
C SER A 150 -2.47 -14.48 12.18
N VAL A 151 -3.34 -14.07 13.09
CA VAL A 151 -3.54 -12.66 13.46
C VAL A 151 -3.38 -12.56 14.97
N GLU A 152 -2.33 -11.87 15.41
CA GLU A 152 -1.97 -11.73 16.82
C GLU A 152 -1.63 -10.27 17.09
N HIS A 153 -2.20 -9.68 18.15
CA HIS A 153 -1.95 -8.29 18.55
C HIS A 153 -2.10 -7.25 17.41
N GLY A 154 -3.03 -7.49 16.49
CA GLY A 154 -3.26 -6.60 15.34
C GLY A 154 -2.21 -6.73 14.24
N ILE A 155 -1.38 -7.77 14.23
CA ILE A 155 -0.41 -8.08 13.18
C ILE A 155 -0.82 -9.36 12.47
N VAL A 156 -0.85 -9.33 11.14
CA VAL A 156 -1.08 -10.51 10.30
C VAL A 156 0.27 -11.13 9.97
N THR A 157 0.50 -12.35 10.45
CA THR A 157 1.68 -13.14 10.13
C THR A 157 1.31 -14.21 9.12
N ALA A 158 1.95 -14.20 7.96
CA ALA A 158 1.80 -15.21 6.93
C ALA A 158 3.15 -15.92 6.68
N SER A 159 3.12 -17.24 6.56
CA SER A 159 4.31 -18.03 6.21
C SER A 159 3.95 -19.27 5.42
N VAL A 160 4.85 -19.69 4.54
CA VAL A 160 4.75 -20.95 3.81
C VAL A 160 5.58 -22.01 4.54
N LYS A 161 4.94 -23.13 4.88
CA LYS A 161 5.63 -24.29 5.49
C LYS A 161 6.17 -25.21 4.39
N GLY A 162 7.35 -25.79 4.63
CA GLY A 162 7.96 -26.79 3.74
C GLY A 162 9.28 -26.33 3.12
N SER A 163 9.96 -27.27 2.46
CA SER A 163 11.30 -27.08 1.89
C SER A 163 11.34 -26.14 0.68
N SER A 164 10.25 -26.03 -0.08
CA SER A 164 10.18 -25.16 -1.26
C SER A 164 9.94 -23.68 -0.93
N LYS A 165 9.40 -23.35 0.25
CA LYS A 165 8.98 -21.98 0.64
C LYS A 165 8.08 -21.26 -0.39
N ARG A 166 7.41 -21.99 -1.29
CA ARG A 166 6.53 -21.43 -2.33
C ARG A 166 5.06 -21.72 -2.06
N LEU A 167 4.21 -20.77 -2.44
CA LEU A 167 2.77 -20.93 -2.44
C LEU A 167 2.34 -22.00 -3.45
N LYS A 168 1.13 -22.53 -3.26
CA LYS A 168 0.54 -23.54 -4.15
C LYS A 168 -0.67 -22.95 -4.83
N GLY A 169 -0.70 -23.03 -6.16
CA GLY A 169 -1.86 -22.64 -6.95
C GLY A 169 -3.12 -23.39 -6.49
N SER A 170 -4.23 -22.67 -6.39
CA SER A 170 -5.50 -23.18 -5.88
C SER A 170 -6.67 -22.38 -6.47
N PRO A 171 -7.84 -22.99 -6.72
CA PRO A 171 -9.04 -22.24 -7.06
C PRO A 171 -9.49 -21.39 -5.86
N ILE A 172 -9.67 -20.08 -6.08
CA ILE A 172 -10.12 -19.15 -5.05
C ILE A 172 -11.40 -18.47 -5.51
N VAL A 173 -12.43 -18.54 -4.68
CA VAL A 173 -13.68 -17.79 -4.84
C VAL A 173 -13.77 -16.83 -3.65
N LEU A 174 -14.01 -15.56 -3.92
CA LEU A 174 -14.22 -14.55 -2.89
C LEU A 174 -15.70 -14.51 -2.52
N ASP A 175 -16.00 -14.43 -1.22
CA ASP A 175 -17.39 -14.37 -0.73
C ASP A 175 -18.07 -13.04 -1.11
N CYS A 176 -17.27 -12.00 -1.38
CA CYS A 176 -17.74 -10.73 -1.88
C CYS A 176 -16.72 -10.08 -2.83
N PRO A 177 -17.17 -9.18 -3.74
CA PRO A 177 -16.26 -8.43 -4.58
C PRO A 177 -15.29 -7.58 -3.74
N SER A 178 -13.99 -7.82 -3.91
CA SER A 178 -12.95 -7.10 -3.21
C SER A 178 -11.75 -6.84 -4.12
N VAL A 179 -11.56 -5.58 -4.47
CA VAL A 179 -10.44 -5.11 -5.29
C VAL A 179 -9.11 -5.45 -4.62
N GLY A 180 -8.94 -5.02 -3.36
CA GLY A 180 -7.69 -5.25 -2.63
C GLY A 180 -7.39 -6.73 -2.40
N ALA A 181 -8.40 -7.57 -2.15
CA ALA A 181 -8.16 -9.01 -2.00
C ALA A 181 -7.71 -9.61 -3.32
N THR A 182 -8.38 -9.27 -4.43
CA THR A 182 -8.00 -9.75 -5.76
C THR A 182 -6.56 -9.38 -6.09
N GLU A 183 -6.17 -8.12 -5.89
CA GLU A 183 -4.81 -7.63 -6.16
C GLU A 183 -3.76 -8.32 -5.27
N THR A 184 -4.04 -8.47 -3.97
CA THR A 184 -3.14 -9.14 -3.03
C THR A 184 -2.90 -10.60 -3.42
N LEU A 185 -3.97 -11.32 -3.75
CA LEU A 185 -3.91 -12.74 -4.10
C LEU A 185 -3.26 -12.95 -5.46
N LEU A 186 -3.52 -12.06 -6.41
CA LEU A 186 -2.86 -12.09 -7.71
C LEU A 186 -1.35 -11.95 -7.54
N MET A 187 -0.89 -10.95 -6.78
CA MET A 187 0.55 -10.77 -6.50
C MET A 187 1.15 -11.97 -5.77
N ALA A 188 0.45 -12.56 -4.79
CA ALA A 188 0.93 -13.74 -4.09
C ALA A 188 1.06 -14.96 -4.99
N ALA A 189 0.21 -15.09 -6.01
CA ALA A 189 0.16 -16.27 -6.89
C ALA A 189 1.18 -16.26 -8.04
N VAL A 190 1.94 -15.17 -8.25
CA VAL A 190 2.87 -15.02 -9.39
C VAL A 190 4.09 -15.95 -9.29
N LEU A 191 4.53 -16.28 -8.06
CA LEU A 191 5.75 -17.05 -7.77
C LEU A 191 5.41 -18.40 -7.13
#